data_AF-A0A1X7SE90-F1
#
_entry.id   AF-A0A1X7SE90-F1
#
_cell.length_a   1.000
_cell.length_b   1.000
_cell.length_c   1.000
_cell.angle_alpha   90.00
_cell.angle_beta   90.00
_cell.angle_gamma   90.00
#
_symmetry.space_group_name_H-M   'P 1'
#
loop_
_entity.id
_entity.type
_entity.pdbx_description
1 polymer ?
#
loop_
_entity_poly.entity_id
_entity_poly.type
_entity_poly.pdbx_seq_one_letter_code
_entity_poly.pdbx_strand_id
1 'polypeptide(L)'
;MVFRATPLKQGYCPAELLMGRNLRTTLPTAETQLKPRTPDEKTVKINDKKLKESQRSSYNQCHRAREQNSFDSGALVWITDLDRQGTIVREVAPRSYSVQTFNGIIRRNRRQ
;
A
#
# COMPACT_ATOMS: atom_id res chain seq x y z
N MET A 1 -0.68 -25.89 -5.55
CA MET A 1 -0.83 -24.44 -5.25
C MET A 1 0.43 -23.71 -5.75
N VAL A 2 0.30 -22.80 -6.72
CA VAL A 2 1.39 -22.40 -7.65
C VAL A 2 1.90 -20.96 -7.44
N PHE A 3 1.31 -20.16 -6.53
CA PHE A 3 1.57 -18.71 -6.45
C PHE A 3 3.05 -18.32 -6.30
N ARG A 4 3.86 -19.13 -5.62
CA ARG A 4 5.29 -18.86 -5.42
C ARG A 4 6.11 -18.93 -6.70
N ALA A 5 5.65 -19.69 -7.70
CA ALA A 5 6.31 -19.91 -8.98
C ALA A 5 5.56 -19.26 -10.16
N THR A 6 4.45 -18.56 -9.92
CA THR A 6 3.73 -17.83 -10.96
C THR A 6 4.35 -16.44 -11.17
N PRO A 7 4.75 -16.08 -12.39
CA PRO A 7 5.19 -14.73 -12.70
C PRO A 7 4.08 -13.71 -12.42
N LEU A 8 4.43 -12.61 -11.75
CA LEU A 8 3.53 -11.48 -11.52
C LEU A 8 3.56 -10.52 -12.70
N LYS A 9 2.68 -9.50 -12.70
CA LYS A 9 2.65 -8.46 -13.75
C LYS A 9 3.96 -7.66 -13.86
N GLN A 10 4.78 -7.64 -12.80
CA GLN A 10 6.13 -7.07 -12.85
C GLN A 10 7.19 -7.96 -13.52
N GLY A 11 6.83 -9.17 -13.95
CA GLY A 11 7.68 -10.08 -14.74
C GLY A 11 8.37 -11.19 -13.95
N TYR A 12 8.36 -11.15 -12.62
CA TYR A 12 9.04 -12.12 -11.75
C TYR A 12 8.05 -12.82 -10.82
N CYS A 13 8.35 -14.07 -10.46
CA CYS A 13 7.58 -14.78 -9.45
C CYS A 13 8.08 -14.46 -8.02
N PRO A 14 7.26 -14.71 -6.98
CA PRO A 14 7.67 -14.45 -5.60
C PRO A 14 8.95 -15.20 -5.17
N ALA A 15 9.17 -16.43 -5.66
CA ALA A 15 10.38 -17.18 -5.36
C ALA A 15 11.63 -16.57 -6.00
N GLU A 16 11.53 -16.03 -7.21
CA GLU A 16 12.62 -15.32 -7.86
C GLU A 16 12.97 -14.02 -7.11
N LEU A 17 11.96 -13.28 -6.67
CA LEU A 17 12.18 -12.03 -5.93
C LEU A 17 12.78 -12.27 -4.53
N LEU A 18 12.38 -13.35 -3.86
CA LEU A 18 12.81 -13.66 -2.49
C LEU A 18 14.13 -14.45 -2.45
N MET A 19 14.29 -15.43 -3.35
CA MET A 19 15.39 -16.41 -3.31
C MET A 19 16.31 -16.34 -4.54
N GLY A 20 16.03 -15.50 -5.53
CA GLY A 20 16.83 -15.39 -6.75
C GLY A 20 16.80 -16.66 -7.61
N ARG A 21 15.75 -17.49 -7.52
CA ARG A 21 15.63 -18.72 -8.31
C ARG A 21 14.19 -19.12 -8.60
N ASN A 22 13.99 -19.85 -9.68
CA ASN A 22 12.73 -20.53 -9.96
C ASN A 22 12.62 -21.84 -9.19
N LEU A 23 11.41 -22.13 -8.69
CA LEU A 23 11.12 -23.39 -8.05
C LEU A 23 10.77 -24.45 -9.09
N ARG A 24 11.18 -25.70 -8.85
CA ARG A 24 10.74 -26.85 -9.65
C ARG A 24 9.25 -27.08 -9.37
N THR A 25 8.43 -27.00 -10.42
CA THR A 25 6.98 -27.27 -10.35
C THR A 25 6.62 -28.53 -11.14
N THR A 26 5.35 -28.95 -11.09
CA THR A 26 4.84 -30.09 -11.87
C THR A 26 4.85 -29.81 -13.38
N LEU A 27 4.85 -28.53 -13.79
CA LEU A 27 4.89 -28.16 -15.20
C LEU A 27 6.31 -28.30 -15.74
N PRO A 28 6.48 -28.83 -16.97
CA PRO A 28 7.78 -28.90 -17.60
C PRO A 28 8.35 -27.49 -17.74
N THR A 29 9.55 -27.29 -17.20
CA THR A 29 10.27 -26.01 -17.21
C THR A 29 11.65 -26.27 -17.79
N ALA A 30 12.16 -25.37 -18.61
CA ALA A 30 13.51 -25.53 -19.17
C ALA A 30 14.56 -25.49 -18.05
N GLU A 31 15.57 -26.36 -18.11
CA GLU A 31 16.65 -26.41 -17.11
C GLU A 31 17.40 -25.07 -17.00
N THR A 32 17.47 -24.32 -18.09
CA THR A 32 18.05 -22.97 -18.14
C THR A 32 17.32 -21.99 -17.23
N GLN A 33 16.01 -22.14 -17.05
CA GLN A 33 15.19 -21.29 -16.19
C GLN A 33 15.27 -21.67 -14.71
N LEU A 34 15.72 -22.89 -14.39
CA LEU A 34 15.94 -23.37 -13.01
C LEU A 34 17.26 -22.88 -12.41
N LYS A 35 18.16 -22.33 -13.24
CA LYS A 35 19.42 -21.75 -12.75
C LYS A 35 19.11 -20.49 -11.94
N PRO A 36 19.70 -20.34 -10.74
CA PRO A 36 19.48 -19.16 -9.92
C PRO A 36 20.01 -17.91 -10.64
N ARG A 37 19.19 -16.87 -10.68
CA ARG A 37 19.53 -15.55 -11.19
C ARG A 37 18.85 -14.51 -10.30
N THR A 38 19.66 -13.62 -9.74
CA THR A 38 19.14 -12.48 -8.99
C THR A 38 18.55 -11.45 -9.97
N PRO A 39 17.26 -11.09 -9.84
CA PRO A 39 16.67 -10.03 -10.64
C PRO A 39 17.29 -8.67 -10.29
N ASP A 40 17.40 -7.77 -11.27
CA ASP A 40 17.92 -6.42 -11.00
C ASP A 40 16.91 -5.62 -10.16
N GLU A 41 17.32 -5.24 -8.97
CA GLU A 41 16.48 -4.56 -7.98
C GLU A 41 15.91 -3.24 -8.53
N LYS A 42 16.70 -2.49 -9.32
CA LYS A 42 16.25 -1.21 -9.89
C LYS A 42 15.11 -1.42 -10.87
N THR A 43 15.26 -2.34 -11.82
CA THR A 43 14.19 -2.66 -12.78
C THR A 43 12.93 -3.14 -12.08
N VAL A 44 13.05 -4.01 -11.08
CA VAL A 44 11.90 -4.53 -10.30
C VAL A 44 11.16 -3.39 -9.62
N LYS A 45 11.88 -2.49 -8.93
CA LYS A 45 11.28 -1.34 -8.24
C LYS A 45 10.56 -0.39 -9.19
N ILE A 46 11.14 -0.12 -10.37
CA ILE A 46 10.53 0.75 -11.38
C ILE A 46 9.22 0.12 -11.90
N ASN A 47 9.25 -1.18 -12.23
CA ASN A 47 8.07 -1.88 -12.75
C ASN A 47 6.96 -2.00 -11.70
N ASP A 48 7.32 -2.32 -10.46
CA ASP A 48 6.37 -2.38 -9.34
C ASP A 48 5.72 -1.02 -9.07
N LYS A 49 6.51 0.08 -9.09
CA LYS A 49 5.98 1.44 -8.93
C LYS A 49 4.98 1.78 -10.04
N LYS A 50 5.33 1.53 -11.31
CA LYS A 50 4.43 1.75 -12.45
C LYS A 50 3.13 0.95 -12.33
N LEU A 51 3.23 -0.32 -11.91
CA LEU A 51 2.08 -1.18 -11.71
C LEU A 51 1.17 -0.64 -10.61
N LYS A 52 1.73 -0.23 -9.46
CA LYS A 52 0.97 0.36 -8.35
C LYS A 52 0.32 1.69 -8.73
N GLU A 53 0.99 2.53 -9.51
CA GLU A 53 0.43 3.79 -10.03
C GLU A 53 -0.75 3.54 -10.97
N SER A 54 -0.63 2.57 -11.88
CA SER A 54 -1.73 2.17 -12.78
C SER A 54 -2.92 1.61 -11.99
N GLN A 55 -2.67 0.73 -11.01
CA GLN A 55 -3.70 0.21 -10.11
C GLN A 55 -4.38 1.33 -9.33
N ARG A 56 -3.60 2.27 -8.77
CA ARG A 56 -4.13 3.45 -8.06
C ARG A 56 -5.02 4.29 -8.97
N SER A 57 -4.58 4.57 -10.19
CA SER A 57 -5.33 5.38 -11.16
C SER A 57 -6.66 4.70 -11.53
N SER A 58 -6.62 3.42 -11.88
CA SER A 58 -7.82 2.64 -12.22
C SER A 58 -8.80 2.59 -11.05
N TYR A 59 -8.32 2.29 -9.84
CA TYR A 59 -9.15 2.30 -8.64
C TYR A 59 -9.78 3.67 -8.39
N ASN A 60 -8.97 4.74 -8.44
CA ASN A 60 -9.44 6.10 -8.22
C ASN A 60 -10.49 6.51 -9.25
N GLN A 61 -10.31 6.13 -10.52
CA GLN A 61 -11.27 6.41 -11.58
C GLN A 61 -12.58 5.66 -11.37
N CYS A 62 -12.53 4.35 -11.09
CA CYS A 62 -13.73 3.53 -10.86
C CYS A 62 -14.54 4.00 -9.64
N HIS A 63 -13.86 4.45 -8.58
CA HIS A 63 -14.50 4.84 -7.32
C HIS A 63 -14.64 6.37 -7.14
N ARG A 64 -14.31 7.17 -8.17
CA ARG A 64 -14.28 8.64 -8.10
C ARG A 64 -13.53 9.14 -6.86
N ALA A 65 -12.46 8.45 -6.48
CA ALA A 65 -11.70 8.75 -5.28
C ALA A 65 -11.06 10.13 -5.42
N ARG A 66 -11.19 10.95 -4.38
CA ARG A 66 -10.61 12.29 -4.30
C ARG A 66 -9.61 12.36 -3.16
N GLU A 67 -8.53 13.11 -3.37
CA GLU A 67 -7.63 13.45 -2.26
C GLU A 67 -8.37 14.37 -1.29
N GLN A 68 -8.22 14.09 0.01
CA GLN A 68 -8.80 14.89 1.08
C GLN A 68 -7.73 15.87 1.57
N ASN A 69 -8.07 17.16 1.62
CA ASN A 69 -7.16 18.21 2.11
C ASN A 69 -6.86 18.00 3.59
N SER A 70 -5.61 17.95 4.03
CA SER A 70 -5.32 17.82 5.47
C SER A 70 -5.99 18.91 6.31
N PHE A 71 -6.35 18.56 7.55
CA PHE A 71 -6.82 19.56 8.50
C PHE A 71 -5.66 20.36 9.08
N ASP A 72 -5.88 21.65 9.28
CA ASP A 72 -4.92 22.51 9.97
C ASP A 72 -4.88 22.20 11.47
N SER A 73 -3.69 22.35 12.05
CA SER A 73 -3.53 22.31 13.51
C SER A 73 -4.35 23.42 14.16
N GLY A 74 -5.14 23.08 15.18
CA GLY A 74 -6.06 23.98 15.86
C GLY A 74 -7.50 23.96 15.32
N ALA A 75 -7.78 23.23 14.23
CA ALA A 75 -9.14 23.12 13.71
C ALA A 75 -10.07 22.36 14.67
N LEU A 76 -11.27 22.88 14.89
CA LEU A 76 -12.36 22.21 15.61
C LEU A 76 -13.01 21.15 14.72
N VAL A 77 -13.12 19.93 15.23
CA VAL A 77 -13.73 18.80 14.52
C VAL A 77 -14.73 18.08 15.40
N TRP A 78 -15.79 17.57 14.76
CA TRP A 78 -16.77 16.71 15.41
C TRP A 78 -16.30 15.25 15.38
N ILE A 79 -16.29 14.59 16.53
CA ILE A 79 -15.95 13.19 16.70
C ILE A 79 -17.25 12.40 16.83
N THR A 80 -17.65 11.71 15.76
CA THR A 80 -18.97 11.08 15.66
C THR A 80 -19.22 9.94 16.66
N ASP A 81 -18.20 9.16 17.01
CA ASP A 81 -18.37 8.04 17.93
C ASP A 81 -18.36 8.43 19.41
N LEU A 82 -17.81 9.60 19.73
CA LEU A 82 -17.84 10.19 21.08
C LEU A 82 -18.92 11.26 21.23
N ASP A 83 -19.62 11.59 20.15
CA ASP A 83 -20.66 12.63 20.04
C ASP A 83 -20.21 13.99 20.62
N ARG A 84 -18.97 14.37 20.34
CA ARG A 84 -18.31 15.54 20.96
C ARG A 84 -17.34 16.24 20.02
N GLN A 85 -17.07 17.50 20.33
CA GLN A 85 -16.03 18.28 19.65
C GLN A 85 -14.63 17.99 20.22
N GLY A 86 -13.64 18.14 19.36
CA GLY A 86 -12.24 18.17 19.75
C GLY A 86 -11.43 19.04 18.79
N THR A 87 -10.23 19.40 19.23
CA THR A 87 -9.33 20.27 18.47
C THR A 87 -8.18 19.46 17.90
N ILE A 88 -7.89 19.60 16.61
CA ILE A 88 -6.77 18.89 16.00
C ILE A 88 -5.46 19.45 16.53
N VAL A 89 -4.62 18.56 17.06
CA VAL A 89 -3.27 18.93 17.52
C VAL A 89 -2.28 18.83 16.37
N ARG A 90 -2.29 17.69 15.65
CA ARG A 90 -1.41 17.41 14.51
C ARG A 90 -1.85 16.18 13.72
N GLU A 91 -1.38 16.09 12.47
CA GLU A 91 -1.39 14.85 11.70
C GLU A 91 -0.31 13.88 12.20
N VAL A 92 -0.66 12.61 12.37
CA VAL A 92 0.24 11.54 12.84
C VAL A 92 0.64 10.60 11.70
N ALA A 93 -0.29 10.33 10.80
CA ALA A 93 -0.12 9.52 9.60
C ALA A 93 -1.19 9.93 8.58
N PRO A 94 -1.12 9.50 7.31
CA PRO A 94 -2.13 9.84 6.32
C PRO A 94 -3.55 9.54 6.85
N ARG A 95 -4.41 10.57 6.83
CA ARG A 95 -5.81 10.53 7.34
C ARG A 95 -5.94 10.27 8.85
N SER A 96 -4.87 10.33 9.64
CA SER A 96 -4.87 10.02 11.07
C SER A 96 -4.37 11.23 11.86
N TYR A 97 -5.20 11.73 12.77
CA TYR A 97 -4.94 12.94 13.56
C TYR A 97 -4.92 12.65 15.06
N SER A 98 -4.09 13.39 15.79
CA SER A 98 -4.22 13.55 17.24
C SER A 98 -5.21 14.68 17.52
N VAL A 99 -6.25 14.40 18.30
CA VAL A 99 -7.33 15.33 18.62
C VAL A 99 -7.38 15.52 20.14
N GLN A 100 -7.28 16.77 20.59
CA GLN A 100 -7.47 17.16 21.97
C GLN A 100 -8.97 17.20 22.28
N THR A 101 -9.37 16.48 23.32
CA THR A 101 -10.71 16.54 23.91
C THR A 101 -10.60 16.95 25.38
N PHE A 102 -11.73 17.18 26.04
CA PHE A 102 -11.76 17.46 27.48
C PHE A 102 -11.21 16.29 28.33
N ASN A 103 -11.31 15.05 27.83
CA ASN A 103 -10.80 13.84 28.48
C ASN A 103 -9.35 13.49 28.11
N GLY A 104 -8.67 14.35 27.34
CA GLY A 104 -7.30 14.14 26.89
C GLY A 104 -7.16 14.01 25.37
N ILE A 105 -5.97 13.59 24.93
CA ILE A 105 -5.62 13.45 23.51
C ILE A 105 -5.96 12.05 23.02
N ILE A 106 -6.72 11.98 21.94
CA ILE A 106 -7.07 10.71 21.28
C ILE A 106 -6.60 10.70 19.83
N ARG A 107 -6.37 9.52 19.27
CA ARG A 107 -6.04 9.35 17.86
C ARG A 107 -7.29 9.00 17.06
N ARG A 108 -7.57 9.75 16.00
CA ARG A 108 -8.77 9.57 15.15
C ARG A 108 -8.44 9.59 13.67
N ASN A 109 -9.15 8.75 12.94
CA ASN A 109 -9.04 8.70 11.49
C ASN A 109 -10.11 9.56 10.83
N ARG A 110 -9.74 10.28 9.78
CA ARG A 110 -10.67 10.99 8.92
C ARG A 110 -11.40 10.01 8.01
N ARG A 111 -12.71 9.93 8.19
CA ARG A 111 -13.59 9.20 7.27
C ARG A 111 -13.78 9.99 5.96
N GLN A 112 -13.97 9.23 4.88
CA GLN A 112 -14.39 9.72 3.57
C GLN A 112 -15.90 9.76 3.51
#